data_AF-A0A0L0CNA6-F1
#
_entry.id   AF-A0A0L0CNA6-F1
#
_cell.length_a   1.000
_cell.length_b   1.000
_cell.length_c   1.000
_cell.angle_alpha   90.00
_cell.angle_beta   90.00
_cell.angle_gamma   90.00
#
_symmetry.space_group_name_H-M   'P 1'
#
loop_
_entity.id
_entity.type
_entity.pdbx_description
1 polymer ?
#
loop_
_entity_poly.entity_id
_entity_poly.type
_entity_poly.pdbx_seq_one_letter_code
_entity_poly.pdbx_strand_id
1 'polypeptide(L)'
;MGMFDNFLSLLKINKEKMTVLVVGLNNSGKSSIINSFKRKNEANAYIAVPTVGFTNEEFYSHGVQFAVIDMSGAWKYRNLWQHQFKNCQGIIYVIDSSDNMRMVVVKEELYILLQHPDLVDRQIPILFYANKNDCENSLSSVNIAAALDLTTVMDKPWHISSSSAKTGDGLDEVTNSAKKLCTIGALRNFSTPTTSAPSQKNNIVLVDGVRTPFLLSGTTYSKLMPHELARHSLLSLLRKTKVDKSLVDYIVYGTVIQEVKTSNIAREAALAAGFSNKTPAHTVTMACISSNAAITTGMGLIATGTYDTIVAGGVEFMSDVPIRFSRKMRSLMLKANKAKTLGQRLALLSTFRPNFLVPELPAVAEFSSGETMGHSADRLAAAFNVSRQEQDEYALRSHTLAHEAQGKGYFTDLVPFKVSGVDELVAKDNGIRVSSKEQLGKLKPAFIKPHGTITAANASFLTDGASACLIMTEEKAKQLGLKPKAYLREFTFVSQDPVDQLLLGPAYGIPKLLKKANLSLKDIDTWEVHEAFAGQIVANIKALESDWWCKTYLGLSEKYGAPDMNKFNKWGGSLSIGHPFAATGVRLCMHTANRLVREDGKFGVVSACAAGGQGVAMLLERYPGATAD
;
A
#
# COMPACT_ATOMS: atom_id res chain seq x y z
N MET A 1 -18.20 -62.26 0.97
CA MET A 1 -16.85 -61.88 0.49
C MET A 1 -16.99 -61.41 -0.95
N GLY A 2 -16.49 -60.22 -1.28
CA GLY A 2 -16.49 -59.71 -2.65
C GLY A 2 -17.53 -58.63 -2.94
N MET A 3 -17.25 -57.40 -2.49
CA MET A 3 -17.56 -56.16 -3.24
C MET A 3 -16.86 -54.93 -2.61
N PHE A 4 -16.57 -54.96 -1.31
CA PHE A 4 -15.79 -53.91 -0.63
C PHE A 4 -14.28 -54.06 -0.79
N ASP A 5 -13.77 -55.30 -0.83
CA ASP A 5 -12.33 -55.58 -0.99
C ASP A 5 -11.81 -55.23 -2.41
N ASN A 6 -12.68 -55.21 -3.42
CA ASN A 6 -12.32 -54.81 -4.80
C ASN A 6 -12.34 -53.30 -5.04
N PHE A 7 -12.92 -52.50 -4.13
CA PHE A 7 -12.86 -51.04 -4.19
C PHE A 7 -11.59 -50.51 -3.52
N LEU A 8 -11.14 -51.20 -2.45
CA LEU A 8 -9.90 -50.90 -1.73
C LEU A 8 -8.63 -51.46 -2.41
N SER A 9 -8.75 -52.32 -3.42
CA SER A 9 -7.60 -52.75 -4.25
C SER A 9 -7.36 -51.86 -5.48
N LEU A 10 -8.38 -51.10 -5.92
CA LEU A 10 -8.28 -50.13 -7.02
C LEU A 10 -7.63 -48.81 -6.59
N LEU A 11 -7.77 -48.46 -5.31
CA LEU A 11 -7.01 -47.41 -4.64
C LEU A 11 -5.91 -48.10 -3.85
N LYS A 12 -4.62 -47.97 -4.24
CA LYS A 12 -3.49 -48.42 -3.43
C LYS A 12 -3.41 -47.66 -2.08
N ILE A 13 -4.35 -47.89 -1.17
CA ILE A 13 -4.32 -47.32 0.19
C ILE A 13 -3.43 -48.25 1.02
N ASN A 14 -2.13 -48.01 0.94
CA ASN A 14 -1.24 -48.44 2.01
C ASN A 14 -1.67 -47.78 3.32
N LYS A 15 -1.33 -48.38 4.47
CA LYS A 15 -1.44 -47.75 5.80
C LYS A 15 -0.87 -46.32 5.74
N GLU A 16 -1.72 -45.31 5.55
CA GLU A 16 -1.26 -43.93 5.33
C GLU A 16 -0.83 -43.35 6.68
N LYS A 17 0.48 -43.08 6.80
CA LYS A 17 1.03 -42.28 7.88
C LYS A 17 0.75 -40.81 7.56
N MET A 18 0.05 -40.11 8.45
CA MET A 18 -0.27 -38.69 8.30
C MET A 18 0.61 -37.86 9.25
N THR A 19 1.33 -36.89 8.70
CA THR A 19 2.18 -35.95 9.44
C THR A 19 1.38 -34.70 9.78
N VAL A 20 1.14 -34.46 11.08
CA VAL A 20 0.39 -33.31 11.58
C VAL A 20 1.31 -32.42 12.39
N LEU A 21 1.33 -31.13 12.07
CA LEU A 21 2.15 -30.15 12.76
C LEU A 21 1.34 -29.50 13.89
N VAL A 22 1.85 -29.50 15.12
CA VAL A 22 1.20 -28.83 16.27
C VAL A 22 1.96 -27.57 16.63
N VAL A 23 1.28 -26.42 16.53
CA VAL A 23 1.87 -25.09 16.69
C VAL A 23 0.97 -24.21 17.56
N GLY A 24 1.52 -23.07 18.01
CA GLY A 24 0.86 -22.15 18.94
C GLY A 24 1.84 -21.56 19.95
N LEU A 25 1.46 -20.46 20.60
CA LEU A 25 2.36 -19.72 21.50
C LEU A 25 2.84 -20.57 22.71
N ASN A 26 3.92 -20.13 23.35
CA ASN A 26 4.37 -20.74 24.60
C ASN A 26 3.27 -20.67 25.67
N ASN A 27 3.16 -21.74 26.46
CA ASN A 27 2.14 -21.95 27.48
C ASN A 27 0.71 -22.18 26.96
N SER A 28 0.48 -22.36 25.65
CA SER A 28 -0.88 -22.64 25.11
C SER A 28 -1.41 -24.05 25.41
N GLY A 29 -0.57 -24.97 25.88
CA GLY A 29 -0.96 -26.34 26.23
C GLY A 29 -0.84 -27.37 25.10
N LYS A 30 -0.04 -27.09 24.05
CA LYS A 30 0.27 -28.02 22.94
C LYS A 30 0.64 -29.43 23.40
N SER A 31 1.70 -29.56 24.20
CA SER A 31 2.19 -30.86 24.68
C SER A 31 1.16 -31.59 25.55
N SER A 32 0.36 -30.85 26.32
CA SER A 32 -0.75 -31.40 27.12
C SER A 32 -1.86 -31.97 26.23
N ILE A 33 -2.22 -31.28 25.14
CA ILE A 33 -3.18 -31.78 24.14
C ILE A 33 -2.65 -33.05 23.46
N ILE A 34 -1.38 -33.05 23.05
CA ILE A 34 -0.77 -34.21 22.38
C ILE A 34 -0.79 -35.45 23.29
N ASN A 35 -0.45 -35.28 24.57
CA ASN A 35 -0.48 -36.39 25.53
C ASN A 35 -1.89 -36.92 25.79
N SER A 36 -2.92 -36.06 25.71
CA SER A 36 -4.32 -36.53 25.83
C SER A 36 -4.71 -37.50 24.72
N PHE A 37 -4.14 -37.37 23.51
CA PHE A 37 -4.43 -38.25 22.38
C PHE A 37 -3.80 -39.64 22.50
N LYS A 38 -2.79 -39.82 23.36
CA LYS A 38 -2.06 -41.09 23.49
C LYS A 38 -2.84 -42.22 24.19
N ARG A 39 -4.11 -42.02 24.59
CA ARG A 39 -5.00 -42.97 25.32
C ARG A 39 -4.35 -43.70 26.52
N LYS A 40 -4.69 -43.24 27.73
CA LYS A 40 -4.97 -43.94 29.01
C LYS A 40 -4.14 -45.13 29.54
N ASN A 41 -3.11 -45.67 28.88
CA ASN A 41 -2.30 -46.79 29.42
C ASN A 41 -0.94 -46.41 30.02
N GLU A 42 -0.56 -45.14 30.03
CA GLU A 42 0.58 -44.64 30.80
C GLU A 42 0.18 -43.36 31.54
N ALA A 43 -0.67 -43.53 32.55
CA ALA A 43 -0.98 -42.45 33.50
C ALA A 43 0.20 -42.27 34.47
N ASN A 44 1.25 -41.59 34.01
CA ASN A 44 2.21 -40.98 34.93
C ASN A 44 1.93 -39.47 35.01
N ALA A 45 1.62 -39.02 36.23
CA ALA A 45 1.39 -37.61 36.56
C ALA A 45 2.55 -36.75 36.04
N TYR A 46 2.26 -35.73 35.23
CA TYR A 46 3.31 -34.94 34.59
C TYR A 46 3.22 -33.44 34.90
N ILE A 47 4.38 -32.88 35.22
CA ILE A 47 4.67 -31.46 35.41
C ILE A 47 4.94 -30.88 34.02
N ALA A 48 4.17 -29.88 33.56
CA ALA A 48 4.37 -29.27 32.26
C ALA A 48 5.75 -28.56 32.17
N VAL A 49 6.71 -29.18 31.48
CA VAL A 49 8.02 -28.58 31.19
C VAL A 49 7.96 -27.92 29.80
N PRO A 50 8.50 -26.69 29.61
CA PRO A 50 8.52 -26.04 28.30
C PRO A 50 9.35 -26.82 27.26
N THR A 51 8.77 -27.12 26.08
CA THR A 51 9.48 -27.75 24.95
C THR A 51 10.59 -26.83 24.42
N VAL A 52 11.82 -27.35 24.33
CA VAL A 52 12.97 -26.69 23.68
C VAL A 52 13.17 -27.33 22.30
N GLY A 53 13.11 -26.54 21.23
CA GLY A 53 13.22 -27.07 19.85
C GLY A 53 11.91 -27.70 19.35
N PHE A 54 11.94 -29.00 19.03
CA PHE A 54 10.78 -29.79 18.60
C PHE A 54 10.86 -31.24 19.11
N THR A 55 9.72 -31.90 19.28
CA THR A 55 9.62 -33.32 19.61
C THR A 55 8.68 -34.03 18.65
N ASN A 56 9.10 -35.19 18.15
CA ASN A 56 8.27 -36.04 17.29
C ASN A 56 7.58 -37.11 18.13
N GLU A 57 6.27 -37.20 17.99
CA GLU A 57 5.41 -38.10 18.72
C GLU A 57 4.57 -38.90 17.74
N GLU A 58 4.47 -40.21 17.92
CA GLU A 58 3.65 -41.07 17.06
C GLU A 58 2.55 -41.74 17.86
N PHE A 59 1.32 -41.68 17.36
CA PHE A 59 0.21 -42.43 17.93
C PHE A 59 -0.73 -42.95 16.85
N TYR A 60 -1.40 -44.05 17.16
CA TYR A 60 -2.39 -44.67 16.29
C TYR A 60 -3.80 -44.27 16.73
N SER A 61 -4.60 -43.76 15.81
CA SER A 61 -6.00 -43.44 16.06
C SER A 61 -6.85 -43.79 14.84
N HIS A 62 -7.93 -44.55 15.06
CA HIS A 62 -8.95 -44.89 14.06
C HIS A 62 -8.40 -45.44 12.72
N GLY A 63 -7.31 -46.22 12.76
CA GLY A 63 -6.72 -46.87 11.59
C GLY A 63 -5.66 -46.04 10.85
N VAL A 64 -5.35 -44.82 11.31
CA VAL A 64 -4.31 -43.93 10.76
C VAL A 64 -3.18 -43.76 11.77
N GLN A 65 -1.93 -43.81 11.30
CA GLN A 65 -0.75 -43.50 12.11
C GLN A 65 -0.47 -42.00 12.02
N PHE A 66 -0.60 -41.29 13.13
CA PHE A 66 -0.29 -39.87 13.20
C PHE A 66 1.16 -39.68 13.63
N ALA A 67 1.95 -38.96 12.84
CA ALA A 67 3.22 -38.39 13.26
C ALA A 67 3.00 -36.93 13.61
N VAL A 68 3.02 -36.63 14.90
CA VAL A 68 2.82 -35.29 15.45
C VAL A 68 4.16 -34.65 15.76
N ILE A 69 4.36 -33.46 15.20
CA ILE A 69 5.55 -32.65 15.49
C ILE A 69 5.13 -31.53 16.44
N ASP A 70 5.50 -31.64 17.73
CA ASP A 70 5.27 -30.60 18.73
C ASP A 70 6.38 -29.55 18.63
N MET A 71 6.02 -28.35 18.19
CA MET A 71 6.97 -27.26 18.04
C MET A 71 6.99 -26.36 19.27
N SER A 72 8.18 -25.88 19.67
CA SER A 72 8.26 -24.88 20.72
C SER A 72 7.52 -23.59 20.33
N GLY A 73 6.72 -23.07 21.25
CA GLY A 73 5.98 -21.80 21.08
C GLY A 73 6.76 -20.56 21.54
N ALA A 74 7.98 -20.75 22.07
CA ALA A 74 8.83 -19.64 22.51
C ALA A 74 9.35 -18.86 21.31
N TRP A 75 9.34 -17.54 21.40
CA TRP A 75 9.64 -16.63 20.28
C TRP A 75 10.96 -16.99 19.55
N LYS A 76 12.00 -17.34 20.28
CA LYS A 76 13.34 -17.72 19.76
C LYS A 76 13.38 -18.99 18.92
N TYR A 77 12.30 -19.79 18.90
CA TYR A 77 12.25 -21.09 18.20
C TYR A 77 11.15 -21.16 17.13
N ARG A 78 10.35 -20.11 16.92
CA ARG A 78 9.24 -20.13 15.94
C ARG A 78 9.72 -20.19 14.49
N ASN A 79 10.90 -19.66 14.22
CA ASN A 79 11.59 -19.82 12.93
C ASN A 79 11.84 -21.28 12.57
N LEU A 80 11.79 -22.22 13.52
CA LEU A 80 11.95 -23.65 13.24
C LEU A 80 10.69 -24.27 12.62
N TRP A 81 9.51 -23.64 12.76
CA TRP A 81 8.23 -24.16 12.24
C TRP A 81 8.30 -24.35 10.72
N GLN A 82 8.97 -23.42 10.03
CA GLN A 82 9.07 -23.41 8.57
C GLN A 82 9.72 -24.67 7.99
N HIS A 83 10.62 -25.31 8.72
CA HIS A 83 11.29 -26.52 8.25
C HIS A 83 10.35 -27.73 8.12
N GLN A 84 9.18 -27.68 8.77
CA GLN A 84 8.21 -28.78 8.80
C GLN A 84 6.99 -28.54 7.90
N PHE A 85 6.86 -27.34 7.33
CA PHE A 85 5.70 -26.97 6.51
C PHE A 85 5.62 -27.78 5.23
N LYS A 86 6.75 -28.01 4.54
CA LYS A 86 6.78 -28.73 3.26
C LYS A 86 6.15 -30.12 3.29
N ASN A 87 6.26 -30.82 4.41
CA ASN A 87 5.85 -32.23 4.54
C ASN A 87 4.60 -32.44 5.41
N CYS A 88 4.04 -31.39 6.03
CA CYS A 88 2.85 -31.55 6.86
C CYS A 88 1.59 -31.74 6.01
N GLN A 89 0.68 -32.60 6.45
CA GLN A 89 -0.59 -32.91 5.79
C GLN A 89 -1.79 -32.31 6.56
N GLY A 90 -1.53 -31.70 7.72
CA GLY A 90 -2.51 -30.96 8.52
C GLY A 90 -1.83 -30.17 9.63
N ILE A 91 -2.53 -29.16 10.15
CA ILE A 91 -2.02 -28.31 11.23
C ILE A 91 -3.03 -28.28 12.38
N ILE A 92 -2.52 -28.47 13.60
CA ILE A 92 -3.26 -28.19 14.83
C ILE A 92 -2.68 -26.93 15.44
N TYR A 93 -3.52 -25.90 15.56
CA TYR A 93 -3.13 -24.60 16.09
C TYR A 93 -3.75 -24.41 17.47
N VAL A 94 -2.93 -24.43 18.53
CA VAL A 94 -3.38 -24.41 19.93
C VAL A 94 -3.27 -23.00 20.52
N ILE A 95 -4.40 -22.50 20.99
CA ILE A 95 -4.62 -21.13 21.48
C ILE A 95 -4.94 -21.20 22.97
N ASP A 96 -4.29 -20.35 23.77
CA ASP A 96 -4.65 -20.18 25.17
C ASP A 96 -5.85 -19.24 25.27
N SER A 97 -7.05 -19.80 25.52
CA SER A 97 -8.28 -19.02 25.58
C SER A 97 -8.34 -18.07 26.77
N SER A 98 -7.52 -18.31 27.80
CA SER A 98 -7.46 -17.47 29.00
C SER A 98 -6.54 -16.25 28.85
N ASP A 99 -5.76 -16.19 27.77
CA ASP A 99 -4.74 -15.14 27.54
C ASP A 99 -5.17 -14.10 26.52
N ASN A 100 -6.09 -13.22 26.95
CA ASN A 100 -6.65 -12.17 26.10
C ASN A 100 -5.59 -11.19 25.57
N MET A 101 -4.55 -10.91 26.37
CA MET A 101 -3.50 -9.95 26.04
C MET A 101 -2.64 -10.42 24.85
N ARG A 102 -2.40 -11.74 24.72
CA ARG A 102 -1.58 -12.29 23.64
C ARG A 102 -2.37 -12.68 22.39
N MET A 103 -3.68 -12.45 22.32
CA MET A 103 -4.49 -12.77 21.12
C MET A 103 -4.02 -12.02 19.86
N VAL A 104 -3.50 -10.80 20.00
CA VAL A 104 -2.90 -10.06 18.88
C VAL A 104 -1.68 -10.80 18.32
N VAL A 105 -0.83 -11.32 19.21
CA VAL A 105 0.35 -12.11 18.83
C VAL A 105 -0.06 -13.44 18.20
N VAL A 106 -1.13 -14.08 18.70
CA VAL A 106 -1.69 -15.29 18.09
C VAL A 106 -2.14 -15.02 16.65
N LYS A 107 -2.85 -13.91 16.42
CA LYS A 107 -3.32 -13.50 15.08
C LYS A 107 -2.14 -13.26 14.13
N GLU A 108 -1.14 -12.51 14.56
CA GLU A 108 0.05 -12.23 13.76
C GLU A 108 0.81 -13.51 13.38
N GLU A 109 1.03 -14.42 14.33
CA GLU A 109 1.72 -15.69 14.08
C GLU A 109 0.91 -16.63 13.17
N LEU A 110 -0.42 -16.66 13.33
CA LEU A 110 -1.28 -17.39 12.41
C LEU A 110 -1.19 -16.82 10.99
N TYR A 111 -1.23 -15.50 10.85
CA TYR A 111 -1.10 -14.84 9.56
C TYR A 111 0.25 -15.16 8.90
N ILE A 112 1.36 -15.06 9.65
CA ILE A 112 2.71 -15.42 9.16
C ILE A 112 2.76 -16.86 8.70
N LEU A 113 2.18 -17.79 9.47
CA LEU A 113 2.12 -19.21 9.12
C LEU A 113 1.32 -19.45 7.83
N LEU A 114 0.13 -18.83 7.70
CA LEU A 114 -0.73 -19.02 6.53
C LEU A 114 -0.16 -18.42 5.25
N GLN A 115 0.64 -17.35 5.35
CA GLN A 115 1.29 -16.69 4.23
C GLN A 115 2.64 -17.32 3.84
N HIS A 116 3.09 -18.36 4.54
CA HIS A 116 4.35 -19.00 4.23
C HIS A 116 4.30 -19.68 2.83
N PRO A 117 5.33 -19.54 1.97
CA PRO A 117 5.33 -20.10 0.62
C PRO A 117 5.01 -21.61 0.55
N ASP A 118 5.49 -22.37 1.53
CA ASP A 118 5.23 -23.82 1.63
C ASP A 118 3.81 -24.20 2.08
N LEU A 119 2.94 -23.24 2.44
CA LEU A 119 1.57 -23.48 2.93
C LEU A 119 0.50 -22.67 2.19
N VAL A 120 0.82 -21.49 1.69
CA VAL A 120 -0.14 -20.53 1.11
C VAL A 120 -0.96 -21.16 -0.03
N ASP A 121 -0.33 -21.89 -0.94
CA ASP A 121 -1.02 -22.49 -2.09
C ASP A 121 -1.57 -23.91 -1.82
N ARG A 122 -1.41 -24.42 -0.60
CA ARG A 122 -1.82 -25.78 -0.24
C ARG A 122 -3.12 -25.78 0.56
N GLN A 123 -4.09 -26.58 0.14
CA GLN A 123 -5.35 -26.79 0.87
C GLN A 123 -5.16 -27.79 2.03
N ILE A 124 -4.23 -27.49 2.93
CA ILE A 124 -4.03 -28.29 4.13
C ILE A 124 -5.10 -27.95 5.18
N PRO A 125 -5.70 -28.95 5.85
CA PRO A 125 -6.68 -28.72 6.89
C PRO A 125 -6.05 -28.13 8.15
N ILE A 126 -6.77 -27.21 8.80
CA ILE A 126 -6.34 -26.58 10.06
C ILE A 126 -7.38 -26.79 11.15
N LEU A 127 -6.97 -27.36 12.27
CA LEU A 127 -7.79 -27.49 13.46
C LEU A 127 -7.31 -26.51 14.53
N PHE A 128 -8.19 -25.61 14.94
CA PHE A 128 -7.94 -24.67 16.02
C PHE A 128 -8.47 -25.22 17.34
N TYR A 129 -7.62 -25.18 18.36
CA TYR A 129 -8.02 -25.46 19.73
C TYR A 129 -8.02 -24.19 20.56
N ALA A 130 -9.21 -23.75 20.96
CA ALA A 130 -9.41 -22.78 22.01
C ALA A 130 -9.25 -23.51 23.37
N ASN A 131 -7.99 -23.74 23.76
CA ASN A 131 -7.62 -24.53 24.93
C ASN A 131 -7.74 -23.72 26.24
N LYS A 132 -7.80 -24.43 27.38
CA LYS A 132 -7.99 -23.88 28.74
C LYS A 132 -9.36 -23.24 28.96
N ASN A 133 -10.40 -23.84 28.37
CA ASN A 133 -11.79 -23.44 28.63
C ASN A 133 -12.22 -23.64 30.11
N ASP A 134 -11.44 -24.40 30.90
CA ASP A 134 -11.63 -24.59 32.34
C ASP A 134 -11.20 -23.40 33.20
N CYS A 135 -10.57 -22.37 32.61
CA CYS A 135 -10.17 -21.16 33.32
C CYS A 135 -11.29 -20.09 33.30
N GLU A 136 -11.47 -19.38 34.43
CA GLU A 136 -12.57 -18.40 34.62
C GLU A 136 -12.62 -17.26 33.58
N ASN A 137 -11.47 -16.86 33.02
CA ASN A 137 -11.37 -15.77 32.03
C ASN A 137 -11.21 -16.27 30.58
N SER A 138 -11.64 -17.49 30.28
CA SER A 138 -11.49 -18.06 28.95
C SER A 138 -12.46 -17.45 27.93
N LEU A 139 -11.95 -17.10 26.76
CA LEU A 139 -12.76 -16.70 25.62
C LEU A 139 -13.46 -17.91 24.99
N SER A 140 -14.69 -17.71 24.53
CA SER A 140 -15.40 -18.71 23.73
C SER A 140 -14.70 -18.91 22.37
N SER A 141 -14.90 -20.08 21.77
CA SER A 141 -14.40 -20.38 20.41
C SER A 141 -14.90 -19.38 19.36
N VAL A 142 -16.12 -18.85 19.53
CA VAL A 142 -16.68 -17.80 18.65
C VAL A 142 -15.90 -16.48 18.78
N ASN A 143 -15.60 -16.06 20.00
CA ASN A 143 -14.84 -14.83 20.25
C ASN A 143 -13.39 -14.97 19.75
N ILE A 144 -12.79 -16.14 19.90
CA ILE A 144 -11.45 -16.43 19.36
C ILE A 144 -11.48 -16.43 17.84
N ALA A 145 -12.48 -17.06 17.21
CA ALA A 145 -12.62 -17.05 15.76
C ALA A 145 -12.76 -15.63 15.20
N ALA A 146 -13.52 -14.76 15.88
CA ALA A 146 -13.65 -13.35 15.53
C ALA A 146 -12.33 -12.59 15.76
N ALA A 147 -11.64 -12.82 16.88
CA ALA A 147 -10.37 -12.16 17.20
C ALA A 147 -9.27 -12.51 16.18
N LEU A 148 -9.21 -13.77 15.76
CA LEU A 148 -8.25 -14.26 14.77
C LEU A 148 -8.71 -14.03 13.33
N ASP A 149 -9.93 -13.54 13.13
CA ASP A 149 -10.53 -13.29 11.81
C ASP A 149 -10.59 -14.55 10.94
N LEU A 150 -10.91 -15.71 11.55
CA LEU A 150 -10.88 -17.00 10.85
C LEU A 150 -11.83 -17.05 9.64
N THR A 151 -12.82 -16.16 9.58
CA THR A 151 -13.70 -15.96 8.42
C THR A 151 -12.95 -15.57 7.15
N THR A 152 -11.75 -14.99 7.25
CA THR A 152 -10.91 -14.68 6.08
C THR A 152 -10.13 -15.89 5.56
N VAL A 153 -10.02 -16.96 6.35
CA VAL A 153 -9.37 -18.22 5.93
C VAL A 153 -10.38 -19.04 5.13
N MET A 154 -10.56 -18.71 3.86
CA MET A 154 -11.52 -19.38 2.96
C MET A 154 -10.88 -20.43 2.04
N ASP A 155 -9.55 -20.35 1.88
CA ASP A 155 -8.75 -21.17 0.96
C ASP A 155 -8.32 -22.52 1.57
N LYS A 156 -8.50 -22.69 2.88
CA LYS A 156 -8.16 -23.91 3.64
C LYS A 156 -9.35 -24.35 4.48
N PRO A 157 -9.67 -25.64 4.52
CA PRO A 157 -10.75 -26.11 5.38
C PRO A 157 -10.29 -26.06 6.84
N TRP A 158 -11.06 -25.39 7.69
CA TRP A 158 -10.73 -25.26 9.10
C TRP A 158 -11.92 -25.50 10.02
N HIS A 159 -11.60 -25.84 11.28
CA HIS A 159 -12.56 -25.99 12.36
C HIS A 159 -11.97 -25.46 13.65
N ILE A 160 -12.79 -24.88 14.53
CA ILE A 160 -12.38 -24.44 15.87
C ILE A 160 -13.24 -25.13 16.93
N SER A 161 -12.57 -25.72 17.92
CA SER A 161 -13.23 -26.35 19.06
C SER A 161 -12.73 -25.75 20.37
N SER A 162 -13.66 -25.56 21.32
CA SER A 162 -13.33 -25.20 22.70
C SER A 162 -12.81 -26.44 23.42
N SER A 163 -11.70 -26.34 24.13
CA SER A 163 -11.09 -27.51 24.76
C SER A 163 -10.40 -27.22 26.10
N SER A 164 -10.18 -28.28 26.87
CA SER A 164 -9.25 -28.29 27.99
C SER A 164 -8.40 -29.55 28.00
N ALA A 165 -7.10 -29.36 27.79
CA ALA A 165 -6.10 -30.41 27.94
C ALA A 165 -6.05 -31.02 29.35
N LYS A 166 -6.57 -30.33 30.37
CA LYS A 166 -6.58 -30.78 31.77
C LYS A 166 -7.76 -31.69 32.06
N THR A 167 -8.96 -31.33 31.61
CA THR A 167 -10.18 -32.10 31.86
C THR A 167 -10.47 -33.12 30.76
N GLY A 168 -9.86 -32.95 29.58
CA GLY A 168 -10.14 -33.74 28.37
C GLY A 168 -11.31 -33.20 27.55
N ASP A 169 -11.96 -32.13 27.99
CA ASP A 169 -13.12 -31.54 27.33
C ASP A 169 -12.78 -31.03 25.92
N GLY A 170 -13.67 -31.27 24.96
CA GLY A 170 -13.51 -30.87 23.55
C GLY A 170 -12.39 -31.53 22.75
N LEU A 171 -11.61 -32.45 23.33
CA LEU A 171 -10.46 -33.07 22.63
C LEU A 171 -10.85 -34.22 21.70
N ASP A 172 -11.98 -34.88 21.94
CA ASP A 172 -12.42 -36.03 21.12
C ASP A 172 -12.94 -35.63 19.72
N GLU A 173 -13.29 -34.36 19.50
CA GLU A 173 -13.84 -33.84 18.24
C GLU A 173 -12.85 -33.88 17.05
N VAL A 174 -11.54 -34.04 17.29
CA VAL A 174 -10.50 -34.21 16.26
C VAL A 174 -10.79 -35.38 15.33
N THR A 175 -11.23 -36.50 15.89
CA THR A 175 -11.31 -37.75 15.13
C THR A 175 -12.52 -37.79 14.19
N ASN A 176 -13.61 -37.11 14.57
CA ASN A 176 -14.77 -36.93 13.69
C ASN A 176 -14.57 -35.78 12.69
N SER A 177 -13.84 -34.73 13.07
CA SER A 177 -13.55 -33.59 12.18
C SER A 177 -12.49 -33.92 11.13
N ALA A 178 -11.46 -34.70 11.46
CA ALA A 178 -10.47 -35.21 10.50
C ALA A 178 -11.13 -36.12 9.42
N LYS A 179 -12.12 -36.94 9.81
CA LYS A 179 -12.95 -37.70 8.85
C LYS A 179 -13.77 -36.76 7.95
N LYS A 180 -14.41 -35.72 8.50
CA LYS A 180 -15.14 -34.72 7.70
C LYS A 180 -14.22 -34.00 6.71
N LEU A 181 -13.00 -33.68 7.11
CA LEU A 181 -12.01 -33.00 6.26
C LEU A 181 -11.56 -33.86 5.07
N CYS A 182 -11.37 -35.18 5.25
CA CYS A 182 -11.08 -36.10 4.13
C CYS A 182 -12.31 -36.39 3.25
N THR A 183 -13.52 -36.37 3.82
CA THR A 183 -14.77 -36.69 3.08
C THR A 183 -15.29 -35.50 2.26
N ILE A 184 -15.07 -34.26 2.73
CA ILE A 184 -15.46 -33.02 2.03
C ILE A 184 -14.65 -32.82 0.74
N GLY A 185 -13.42 -33.34 0.67
CA GLY A 185 -12.62 -33.33 -0.57
C GLY A 185 -13.18 -34.21 -1.70
N ALA A 186 -14.04 -35.19 -1.40
CA ALA A 186 -14.56 -36.16 -2.37
C ALA A 186 -16.03 -35.95 -2.80
N LEU A 187 -16.80 -35.09 -2.12
CA LEU A 187 -18.27 -35.01 -2.28
C LEU A 187 -18.83 -33.62 -2.65
N ARG A 188 -18.02 -32.70 -3.18
CA ARG A 188 -18.53 -31.43 -3.76
C ARG A 188 -18.50 -31.43 -5.29
N ASN A 189 -19.26 -32.35 -5.88
CA ASN A 189 -19.99 -32.11 -7.13
C ASN A 189 -21.39 -31.59 -6.75
N PHE A 190 -21.48 -30.38 -6.23
CA PHE A 190 -22.74 -29.65 -6.22
C PHE A 190 -22.74 -28.73 -7.44
N SER A 191 -23.48 -29.17 -8.45
CA SER A 191 -23.98 -28.34 -9.54
C SER A 191 -24.78 -27.18 -8.95
N THR A 192 -24.07 -26.08 -8.70
CA THR A 192 -24.62 -24.74 -8.57
C THR A 192 -24.54 -24.10 -9.96
N PRO A 193 -25.50 -23.24 -10.34
CA PRO A 193 -25.58 -22.71 -11.70
C PRO A 193 -24.25 -22.06 -12.01
N THR A 194 -23.70 -22.36 -13.18
CA THR A 194 -22.42 -21.88 -13.71
C THR A 194 -22.14 -20.43 -13.33
N THR A 195 -21.52 -20.21 -12.18
CA THR A 195 -20.65 -19.07 -11.95
C THR A 195 -19.31 -19.54 -12.48
N SER A 196 -18.94 -18.92 -13.61
CA SER A 196 -17.68 -19.00 -14.33
C SER A 196 -16.49 -19.52 -13.50
N ALA A 197 -15.64 -20.31 -14.18
CA ALA A 197 -14.22 -20.55 -13.91
C ALA A 197 -13.57 -19.48 -12.99
N PRO A 198 -12.57 -19.84 -12.14
CA PRO A 198 -11.95 -18.94 -11.16
C PRO A 198 -11.85 -17.55 -11.76
N SER A 199 -12.66 -16.61 -11.24
CA SER A 199 -12.95 -15.36 -11.93
C SER A 199 -11.63 -14.82 -12.44
N GLN A 200 -11.51 -14.76 -13.77
CA GLN A 200 -10.49 -14.01 -14.47
C GLN A 200 -10.23 -12.75 -13.65
N LYS A 201 -9.00 -12.51 -13.15
CA LYS A 201 -8.69 -11.29 -12.37
C LYS A 201 -9.38 -10.13 -13.11
N ASN A 202 -10.42 -9.53 -12.51
CA ASN A 202 -11.20 -8.52 -13.21
C ASN A 202 -10.23 -7.42 -13.61
N ASN A 203 -10.02 -7.24 -14.91
CA ASN A 203 -9.11 -6.22 -15.41
C ASN A 203 -9.59 -4.87 -14.89
N ILE A 204 -8.69 -4.12 -14.28
CA ILE A 204 -8.97 -2.77 -13.80
C ILE A 204 -8.47 -1.80 -14.84
N VAL A 205 -9.34 -0.92 -15.30
CA VAL A 205 -9.04 0.03 -16.36
C VAL A 205 -9.09 1.46 -15.83
N LEU A 206 -8.13 2.26 -16.31
CA LEU A 206 -8.14 3.71 -16.21
C LEU A 206 -8.96 4.24 -17.39
N VAL A 207 -10.17 4.74 -17.11
CA VAL A 207 -11.06 5.26 -18.15
C VAL A 207 -10.50 6.58 -18.69
N ASP A 208 -10.39 7.56 -17.80
CA ASP A 208 -9.81 8.87 -18.10
C ASP A 208 -9.46 9.57 -16.78
N GLY A 209 -8.75 10.69 -16.88
CA GLY A 209 -8.37 11.52 -15.76
C GLY A 209 -8.15 12.97 -16.16
N VAL A 210 -8.20 13.81 -15.13
CA VAL A 210 -8.10 15.26 -15.23
C VAL A 210 -7.26 15.81 -14.10
N ARG A 211 -6.78 17.03 -14.29
CA ARG A 211 -6.13 17.85 -13.27
C ARG A 211 -6.44 19.32 -13.50
N THR A 212 -6.35 20.09 -12.42
CA THR A 212 -6.24 21.55 -12.54
C THR A 212 -4.90 21.90 -13.18
N PRO A 213 -4.75 23.10 -13.77
CA PRO A 213 -3.44 23.71 -13.95
C PRO A 213 -2.70 23.68 -12.61
N PHE A 214 -1.47 23.19 -12.63
CA PHE A 214 -0.57 23.16 -11.48
C PHE A 214 0.12 24.51 -11.42
N LEU A 215 -0.14 25.23 -10.32
CA LEU A 215 0.30 26.60 -10.15
C LEU A 215 1.28 26.69 -8.99
N LEU A 216 2.33 27.48 -9.16
CA LEU A 216 3.24 27.87 -8.09
C LEU A 216 2.43 28.44 -6.90
N SER A 217 2.70 27.95 -5.70
CA SER A 217 1.95 28.33 -4.50
C SER A 217 2.12 29.81 -4.16
N GLY A 218 1.07 30.43 -3.66
CA GLY A 218 0.99 31.88 -3.43
C GLY A 218 0.58 32.69 -4.66
N THR A 219 0.21 32.04 -5.77
CA THR A 219 -0.27 32.71 -6.99
C THR A 219 -1.80 32.74 -7.06
N THR A 220 -2.39 32.32 -8.17
CA THR A 220 -3.81 32.54 -8.50
C THR A 220 -4.77 31.77 -7.59
N TYR A 221 -4.37 30.61 -7.06
CA TYR A 221 -5.22 29.82 -6.16
C TYR A 221 -5.15 30.27 -4.70
N SER A 222 -4.34 31.28 -4.34
CA SER A 222 -4.04 31.65 -2.95
C SER A 222 -5.24 32.00 -2.06
N LYS A 223 -6.39 32.33 -2.66
CA LYS A 223 -7.63 32.67 -1.94
C LYS A 223 -8.65 31.53 -1.86
N LEU A 224 -8.28 30.33 -2.32
CA LEU A 224 -9.13 29.14 -2.27
C LEU A 224 -8.83 28.28 -1.03
N MET A 225 -9.72 27.33 -0.77
CA MET A 225 -9.41 26.18 0.10
C MET A 225 -9.09 24.93 -0.73
N PRO A 226 -8.31 23.96 -0.20
CA PRO A 226 -7.95 22.74 -0.94
C PRO A 226 -9.17 21.95 -1.42
N HIS A 227 -10.25 21.90 -0.64
CA HIS A 227 -11.48 21.19 -1.04
C HIS A 227 -12.12 21.79 -2.31
N GLU A 228 -11.89 23.06 -2.63
CA GLU A 228 -12.42 23.71 -3.84
C GLU A 228 -11.68 23.28 -5.11
N LEU A 229 -10.36 23.09 -5.00
CA LEU A 229 -9.54 22.52 -6.07
C LEU A 229 -9.93 21.06 -6.32
N ALA A 230 -10.10 20.27 -5.25
CA ALA A 230 -10.59 18.90 -5.36
C ALA A 230 -12.00 18.82 -5.95
N ARG A 231 -12.93 19.70 -5.52
CA ARG A 231 -14.27 19.82 -6.10
C ARG A 231 -14.18 20.10 -7.61
N HIS A 232 -13.30 21.01 -8.02
CA HIS A 232 -13.13 21.32 -9.44
C HIS A 232 -12.62 20.11 -10.23
N SER A 233 -11.60 19.39 -9.75
CA SER A 233 -11.08 18.20 -10.46
C SER A 233 -12.15 17.11 -10.58
N LEU A 234 -12.94 16.90 -9.53
CA LEU A 234 -14.09 15.99 -9.52
C LEU A 234 -15.17 16.35 -10.56
N LEU A 235 -15.61 17.62 -10.58
CA LEU A 235 -16.62 18.09 -11.54
C LEU A 235 -16.10 18.00 -12.98
N SER A 236 -14.83 18.35 -13.19
CA SER A 236 -14.17 18.28 -14.49
C SER A 236 -14.04 16.84 -14.99
N LEU A 237 -13.76 15.88 -14.09
CA LEU A 237 -13.73 14.46 -14.43
C LEU A 237 -15.09 14.00 -14.94
N LEU A 238 -16.16 14.29 -14.20
CA LEU A 238 -17.53 13.91 -14.58
C LEU A 238 -17.95 14.53 -15.91
N ARG A 239 -17.60 15.80 -16.16
CA ARG A 239 -17.88 16.46 -17.45
C ARG A 239 -17.13 15.80 -18.61
N LYS A 240 -15.87 15.41 -18.39
CA LYS A 240 -15.02 14.79 -19.41
C LYS A 240 -15.47 13.37 -19.72
N THR A 241 -15.73 12.55 -18.69
CA THR A 241 -16.13 11.15 -18.84
C THR A 241 -17.61 10.97 -19.16
N LYS A 242 -18.44 11.99 -18.88
CA LYS A 242 -19.91 11.96 -19.00
C LYS A 242 -20.57 10.84 -18.18
N VAL A 243 -19.89 10.36 -17.14
CA VAL A 243 -20.41 9.32 -16.24
C VAL A 243 -21.38 9.96 -15.26
N ASP A 244 -22.52 9.29 -15.05
CA ASP A 244 -23.48 9.71 -14.04
C ASP A 244 -22.91 9.53 -12.63
N LYS A 245 -23.14 10.52 -11.77
CA LYS A 245 -22.65 10.51 -10.39
C LYS A 245 -23.18 9.33 -9.58
N SER A 246 -24.36 8.81 -9.90
CA SER A 246 -24.98 7.67 -9.24
C SER A 246 -24.26 6.35 -9.51
N LEU A 247 -23.44 6.29 -10.57
CA LEU A 247 -22.65 5.12 -10.93
C LEU A 247 -21.32 5.04 -10.18
N VAL A 248 -20.94 6.09 -9.45
CA VAL A 248 -19.70 6.09 -8.66
C VAL A 248 -19.98 5.49 -7.28
N ASP A 249 -19.38 4.33 -7.03
CA ASP A 249 -19.57 3.57 -5.81
C ASP A 249 -18.70 4.09 -4.67
N TYR A 250 -17.49 4.55 -4.98
CA TYR A 250 -16.52 4.98 -3.97
C TYR A 250 -15.60 6.10 -4.47
N ILE A 251 -15.15 6.96 -3.56
CA ILE A 251 -14.18 8.03 -3.85
C ILE A 251 -13.00 7.97 -2.87
N VAL A 252 -11.77 7.96 -3.40
CA VAL A 252 -10.54 8.02 -2.59
C VAL A 252 -9.69 9.19 -3.05
N TYR A 253 -9.32 10.10 -2.15
CA TYR A 253 -8.48 11.27 -2.48
C TYR A 253 -7.26 11.39 -1.58
N GLY A 254 -6.11 11.61 -2.20
CA GLY A 254 -4.86 11.92 -1.51
C GLY A 254 -4.79 13.36 -1.02
N THR A 255 -4.22 13.60 0.17
CA THR A 255 -3.73 14.92 0.60
C THR A 255 -2.63 14.75 1.65
N VAL A 256 -1.60 15.60 1.65
CA VAL A 256 -0.53 15.56 2.68
C VAL A 256 -0.78 16.60 3.76
N ILE A 257 -0.94 17.87 3.37
CA ILE A 257 -1.18 18.97 4.31
C ILE A 257 -2.69 19.05 4.53
N GLN A 258 -3.15 18.48 5.64
CA GLN A 258 -4.56 18.49 5.98
C GLN A 258 -5.05 19.87 6.45
N GLU A 259 -6.12 20.35 5.82
CA GLU A 259 -6.96 21.41 6.37
C GLU A 259 -7.89 20.82 7.43
N VAL A 260 -7.80 21.33 8.67
CA VAL A 260 -8.49 20.76 9.84
C VAL A 260 -10.01 20.82 9.71
N LYS A 261 -10.56 21.84 9.02
CA LYS A 261 -12.00 21.95 8.75
C LYS A 261 -12.51 20.87 7.79
N THR A 262 -11.65 20.35 6.93
CA THR A 262 -11.97 19.34 5.92
C THR A 262 -11.10 18.11 6.11
N SER A 263 -11.12 17.52 7.32
CA SER A 263 -10.28 16.37 7.67
C SER A 263 -10.41 15.20 6.68
N ASN A 264 -11.63 14.91 6.23
CA ASN A 264 -11.89 14.03 5.09
C ASN A 264 -12.19 14.87 3.84
N ILE A 265 -11.12 15.42 3.24
CA ILE A 265 -11.24 16.28 2.07
C ILE A 265 -11.91 15.58 0.89
N ALA A 266 -11.76 14.25 0.79
CA ALA A 266 -12.42 13.45 -0.25
C ALA A 266 -13.94 13.58 -0.14
N ARG A 267 -14.46 13.42 1.08
CA ARG A 267 -15.90 13.50 1.36
C ARG A 267 -16.44 14.91 1.17
N GLU A 268 -15.77 15.91 1.72
CA GLU A 268 -16.24 17.31 1.60
C GLU A 268 -16.22 17.79 0.16
N ALA A 269 -15.17 17.47 -0.61
CA ALA A 269 -15.10 17.80 -2.03
C ALA A 269 -16.15 17.03 -2.86
N ALA A 270 -16.39 15.76 -2.55
CA ALA A 270 -17.41 14.95 -3.23
C ALA A 270 -18.83 15.48 -3.00
N LEU A 271 -19.17 15.82 -1.76
CA LEU A 271 -20.46 16.45 -1.43
C LEU A 271 -20.59 17.79 -2.14
N ALA A 272 -19.54 18.62 -2.12
CA ALA A 272 -19.54 19.91 -2.80
C ALA A 272 -19.58 19.81 -4.33
N ALA A 273 -19.07 18.72 -4.92
CA ALA A 273 -19.21 18.40 -6.34
C ALA A 273 -20.60 17.80 -6.68
N GLY A 274 -21.43 17.54 -5.66
CA GLY A 274 -22.79 17.03 -5.80
C GLY A 274 -22.85 15.55 -6.14
N PHE A 275 -21.86 14.74 -5.71
CA PHE A 275 -22.01 13.28 -5.69
C PHE A 275 -23.11 12.86 -4.70
N SER A 276 -23.59 11.63 -4.85
CA SER A 276 -24.63 11.08 -3.99
C SER A 276 -24.20 11.06 -2.52
N ASN A 277 -25.12 11.40 -1.62
CA ASN A 277 -24.92 11.21 -0.17
C ASN A 277 -24.54 9.76 0.17
N LYS A 278 -25.00 8.80 -0.67
CA LYS A 278 -24.74 7.36 -0.52
C LYS A 278 -23.34 6.93 -0.98
N THR A 279 -22.63 7.72 -1.78
CA THR A 279 -21.27 7.38 -2.25
C THR A 279 -20.26 7.64 -1.13
N PRO A 280 -19.76 6.61 -0.43
CA PRO A 280 -18.72 6.80 0.57
C PRO A 280 -17.43 7.38 -0.03
N ALA A 281 -16.69 8.10 0.80
CA ALA A 281 -15.40 8.66 0.43
C ALA A 281 -14.45 8.70 1.62
N HIS A 282 -13.16 8.46 1.38
CA HIS A 282 -12.13 8.66 2.39
C HIS A 282 -10.88 9.34 1.82
N THR A 283 -10.17 10.01 2.73
CA THR A 283 -8.88 10.64 2.45
C THR A 283 -7.75 9.69 2.82
N VAL A 284 -6.74 9.60 1.96
CA VAL A 284 -5.51 8.84 2.19
C VAL A 284 -4.31 9.78 2.20
N THR A 285 -3.30 9.45 2.99
CA THR A 285 -2.05 10.21 3.07
C THR A 285 -0.87 9.26 3.02
N MET A 286 -0.01 9.45 2.03
CA MET A 286 1.26 8.75 1.85
C MET A 286 2.24 9.68 1.12
N ALA A 287 2.52 10.84 1.74
CA ALA A 287 3.44 11.86 1.20
C ALA A 287 3.22 12.14 -0.30
N CYS A 288 4.31 12.28 -1.09
CA CYS A 288 4.29 12.57 -2.54
C CYS A 288 3.51 11.55 -3.38
N ILE A 289 3.23 10.37 -2.83
CA ILE A 289 2.56 9.25 -3.51
C ILE A 289 1.13 9.07 -3.03
N SER A 290 0.54 10.05 -2.34
CA SER A 290 -0.82 9.97 -1.80
C SER A 290 -1.89 9.71 -2.87
N SER A 291 -1.82 10.33 -4.06
CA SER A 291 -2.74 9.97 -5.16
C SER A 291 -2.46 8.61 -5.78
N ASN A 292 -1.21 8.12 -5.74
CA ASN A 292 -0.94 6.73 -6.14
C ASN A 292 -1.57 5.77 -5.13
N ALA A 293 -1.43 6.06 -3.84
CA ALA A 293 -2.11 5.32 -2.78
C ALA A 293 -3.64 5.36 -2.94
N ALA A 294 -4.21 6.48 -3.40
CA ALA A 294 -5.63 6.57 -3.73
C ALA A 294 -6.02 5.63 -4.89
N ILE A 295 -5.24 5.63 -5.98
CA ILE A 295 -5.45 4.72 -7.12
C ILE A 295 -5.34 3.26 -6.65
N THR A 296 -4.29 2.90 -5.92
CA THR A 296 -4.06 1.50 -5.50
C THR A 296 -5.09 1.04 -4.46
N THR A 297 -5.57 1.94 -3.59
CA THR A 297 -6.67 1.65 -2.67
C THR A 297 -7.95 1.36 -3.44
N GLY A 298 -8.27 2.17 -4.45
CA GLY A 298 -9.38 1.90 -5.34
C GLY A 298 -9.21 0.60 -6.13
N MET A 299 -8.00 0.32 -6.65
CA MET A 299 -7.71 -0.95 -7.31
C MET A 299 -7.95 -2.15 -6.38
N GLY A 300 -7.57 -2.06 -5.11
CA GLY A 300 -7.82 -3.11 -4.12
C GLY A 300 -9.32 -3.34 -3.86
N LEU A 301 -10.09 -2.26 -3.74
CA LEU A 301 -11.55 -2.35 -3.57
C LEU A 301 -12.25 -2.96 -4.79
N ILE A 302 -11.77 -2.67 -6.01
CA ILE A 302 -12.27 -3.29 -7.23
C ILE A 302 -11.85 -4.77 -7.32
N ALA A 303 -10.59 -5.07 -7.05
CA ALA A 303 -10.05 -6.43 -7.13
C ALA A 303 -10.70 -7.40 -6.14
N THR A 304 -11.14 -6.89 -4.98
CA THR A 304 -11.88 -7.69 -3.98
C THR A 304 -13.37 -7.84 -4.31
N GLY A 305 -13.86 -7.24 -5.39
CA GLY A 305 -15.28 -7.25 -5.77
C GLY A 305 -16.16 -6.40 -4.86
N THR A 306 -15.57 -5.48 -4.08
CA THR A 306 -16.33 -4.59 -3.19
C THR A 306 -17.12 -3.55 -3.99
N TYR A 307 -16.51 -3.00 -5.05
CA TYR A 307 -17.09 -1.95 -5.89
C TYR A 307 -16.63 -2.11 -7.34
N ASP A 308 -17.41 -1.59 -8.29
CA ASP A 308 -17.07 -1.65 -9.72
C ASP A 308 -16.49 -0.33 -10.24
N THR A 309 -16.92 0.80 -9.69
CA THR A 309 -16.61 2.13 -10.20
C THR A 309 -16.09 3.05 -9.09
N ILE A 310 -14.84 3.47 -9.20
CA ILE A 310 -14.18 4.29 -8.18
C ILE A 310 -13.56 5.53 -8.83
N VAL A 311 -13.74 6.68 -8.17
CA VAL A 311 -12.96 7.88 -8.48
C VAL A 311 -11.78 7.95 -7.53
N ALA A 312 -10.56 7.93 -8.07
CA ALA A 312 -9.33 8.16 -7.33
C ALA A 312 -8.79 9.55 -7.65
N GLY A 313 -8.06 10.18 -6.75
CA GLY A 313 -7.51 11.50 -7.01
C GLY A 313 -6.62 12.00 -5.90
N GLY A 314 -6.35 13.30 -5.92
CA GLY A 314 -5.72 13.98 -4.81
C GLY A 314 -5.60 15.47 -5.01
N VAL A 315 -5.28 16.16 -3.92
CA VAL A 315 -5.16 17.61 -3.88
C VAL A 315 -4.09 18.00 -2.89
N GLU A 316 -3.29 19.00 -3.28
CA GLU A 316 -2.38 19.67 -2.38
C GLU A 316 -2.51 21.18 -2.54
N PHE A 317 -2.42 21.88 -1.42
CA PHE A 317 -2.55 23.32 -1.36
C PHE A 317 -1.56 23.89 -0.35
N MET A 318 -0.49 24.48 -0.87
CA MET A 318 0.58 25.08 -0.07
C MET A 318 0.46 26.59 0.07
N SER A 319 -0.53 27.21 -0.58
CA SER A 319 -0.85 28.63 -0.40
C SER A 319 -1.38 28.99 0.99
N ASP A 320 -2.07 28.07 1.66
CA ASP A 320 -2.65 28.28 3.00
C ASP A 320 -2.30 27.11 3.93
N VAL A 321 -1.02 27.02 4.30
CA VAL A 321 -0.57 25.96 5.22
C VAL A 321 -0.92 26.34 6.65
N PRO A 322 -1.58 25.45 7.44
CA PRO A 322 -1.98 25.77 8.80
C PRO A 322 -0.80 26.13 9.73
N ILE A 323 -0.80 27.35 10.26
CA ILE A 323 0.16 27.80 11.28
C ILE A 323 -0.34 27.39 12.67
N ARG A 324 0.53 26.76 13.46
CA ARG A 324 0.16 26.28 14.81
C ARG A 324 0.77 27.18 15.88
N PHE A 325 0.10 27.29 17.03
CA PHE A 325 0.78 27.74 18.24
C PHE A 325 1.65 26.63 18.82
N SER A 326 2.62 27.02 19.66
CA SER A 326 3.45 26.07 20.40
C SER A 326 2.62 24.99 21.10
N ARG A 327 3.16 23.76 21.22
CA ARG A 327 2.47 22.67 21.94
C ARG A 327 2.04 23.07 23.36
N LYS A 328 2.84 23.91 24.04
CA LYS A 328 2.56 24.43 25.38
C LYS A 328 1.33 25.35 25.37
N MET A 329 1.22 26.28 24.41
CA MET A 329 0.05 27.15 24.25
C MET A 329 -1.21 26.36 23.94
N ARG A 330 -1.13 25.42 22.99
CA ARG A 330 -2.28 24.58 22.62
C ARG A 330 -2.80 23.79 23.82
N SER A 331 -1.91 23.20 24.60
CA SER A 331 -2.26 22.50 25.85
C SER A 331 -2.92 23.44 26.87
N LEU A 332 -2.38 24.65 27.04
CA LEU A 332 -2.93 25.67 27.93
C LEU A 332 -4.35 26.07 27.52
N MET A 333 -4.58 26.39 26.24
CA MET A 333 -5.90 26.77 25.72
C MET A 333 -6.93 25.64 25.86
N LEU A 334 -6.55 24.40 25.56
CA LEU A 334 -7.43 23.22 25.75
C LEU A 334 -7.79 23.00 27.21
N LYS A 335 -6.83 23.20 28.15
CA LYS A 335 -7.09 23.11 29.59
C LYS A 335 -7.96 24.27 30.08
N ALA A 336 -7.74 25.49 29.57
CA ALA A 336 -8.53 26.67 29.91
C ALA A 336 -10.01 26.49 29.53
N ASN A 337 -10.29 25.91 28.35
CA ASN A 337 -11.66 25.56 27.93
C ASN A 337 -12.33 24.53 28.85
N LYS A 338 -11.57 23.69 29.54
CA LYS A 338 -12.09 22.71 30.51
C LYS A 338 -12.22 23.26 31.95
N ALA A 339 -11.64 24.41 32.25
CA ALA A 339 -11.62 24.98 33.60
C ALA A 339 -12.99 25.58 33.97
N LYS A 340 -13.63 24.99 35.01
CA LYS A 340 -14.97 25.37 35.45
C LYS A 340 -14.97 26.46 36.52
N THR A 341 -13.91 26.55 37.33
CA THR A 341 -13.85 27.50 38.46
C THR A 341 -12.88 28.65 38.17
N LEU A 342 -13.11 29.80 38.83
CA LEU A 342 -12.23 30.97 38.74
C LEU A 342 -10.81 30.63 39.23
N GLY A 343 -10.68 29.85 40.30
CA GLY A 343 -9.38 29.41 40.81
C GLY A 343 -8.60 28.56 39.81
N GLN A 344 -9.27 27.64 39.10
CA GLN A 344 -8.64 26.85 38.03
C GLN A 344 -8.19 27.73 36.86
N ARG A 345 -8.97 28.74 36.49
CA ARG A 345 -8.61 29.68 35.41
C ARG A 345 -7.42 30.55 35.80
N LEU A 346 -7.38 31.07 37.03
CA LEU A 346 -6.25 31.83 37.58
C LEU A 346 -4.98 30.97 37.66
N ALA A 347 -5.10 29.72 38.10
CA ALA A 347 -3.98 28.77 38.14
C ALA A 347 -3.43 28.45 36.74
N LEU A 348 -4.28 28.43 35.70
CA LEU A 348 -3.81 28.24 34.32
C LEU A 348 -3.15 29.51 33.78
N LEU A 349 -3.71 30.69 34.06
CA LEU A 349 -3.11 31.97 33.70
C LEU A 349 -1.70 32.14 34.27
N SER A 350 -1.44 31.66 35.50
CA SER A 350 -0.09 31.73 36.09
C SER A 350 0.95 30.85 35.37
N THR A 351 0.51 29.84 34.63
CA THR A 351 1.39 28.98 33.80
C THR A 351 1.69 29.57 32.43
N PHE A 352 0.98 30.62 32.01
CA PHE A 352 1.24 31.31 30.75
C PHE A 352 2.65 31.92 30.74
N ARG A 353 3.30 31.84 29.58
CA ARG A 353 4.60 32.48 29.33
C ARG A 353 4.55 33.13 27.95
N PRO A 354 5.10 34.34 27.76
CA PRO A 354 5.05 35.04 26.46
C PRO A 354 5.62 34.23 25.30
N ASN A 355 6.65 33.40 25.54
CA ASN A 355 7.24 32.53 24.52
C ASN A 355 6.30 31.42 24.01
N PHE A 356 5.15 31.18 24.65
CA PHE A 356 4.16 30.23 24.16
C PHE A 356 3.45 30.74 22.90
N LEU A 357 3.43 32.06 22.68
CA LEU A 357 2.83 32.70 21.50
C LEU A 357 3.70 32.61 20.25
N VAL A 358 4.93 32.12 20.34
CA VAL A 358 5.78 31.92 19.17
C VAL A 358 5.12 30.90 18.24
N PRO A 359 4.82 31.26 16.97
CA PRO A 359 4.18 30.35 16.04
C PRO A 359 5.13 29.23 15.62
N GLU A 360 4.59 28.02 15.55
CA GLU A 360 5.21 26.86 14.92
C GLU A 360 4.83 26.89 13.43
N LEU A 361 5.75 27.37 12.60
CA LEU A 361 5.58 27.31 11.15
C LEU A 361 5.78 25.87 10.66
N PRO A 362 4.93 25.40 9.74
CA PRO A 362 5.09 24.09 9.12
C PRO A 362 6.35 24.07 8.25
N ALA A 363 7.31 23.21 8.58
CA ALA A 363 8.49 22.98 7.75
C ALA A 363 8.25 21.78 6.82
N VAL A 364 8.67 21.89 5.55
CA VAL A 364 8.76 20.75 4.62
C VAL A 364 10.02 19.94 4.96
N ALA A 365 10.04 19.41 6.17
CA ALA A 365 11.13 18.61 6.71
C ALA A 365 10.64 17.21 7.05
N GLU A 366 11.49 16.23 6.83
CA GLU A 366 11.27 14.87 7.27
C GLU A 366 11.28 14.84 8.80
N PHE A 367 10.20 14.35 9.41
CA PHE A 367 10.07 14.38 10.86
C PHE A 367 11.10 13.48 11.55
N SER A 368 11.42 12.34 10.91
CA SER A 368 12.30 11.32 11.50
C SER A 368 13.78 11.74 11.51
N SER A 369 14.25 12.44 10.46
CA SER A 369 15.64 12.90 10.35
C SER A 369 15.83 14.37 10.75
N GLY A 370 14.75 15.17 10.76
CA GLY A 370 14.81 16.62 10.95
C GLY A 370 15.35 17.39 9.75
N GLU A 371 15.67 16.72 8.65
CA GLU A 371 16.24 17.33 7.45
C GLU A 371 15.16 17.79 6.48
N THR A 372 15.42 18.89 5.75
CA THR A 372 14.53 19.27 4.65
C THR A 372 14.77 18.41 3.42
N MET A 373 13.73 18.22 2.61
CA MET A 373 13.80 17.40 1.41
C MET A 373 14.93 17.81 0.46
N GLY A 374 15.20 19.12 0.33
CA GLY A 374 16.28 19.62 -0.50
C GLY A 374 17.68 19.36 0.05
N HIS A 375 17.86 19.31 1.38
CA HIS A 375 19.14 18.89 1.98
C HIS A 375 19.42 17.40 1.71
N SER A 376 18.39 16.56 1.87
CA SER A 376 18.49 15.14 1.53
C SER A 376 18.79 14.93 0.04
N ALA A 377 18.20 15.74 -0.85
CA ALA A 377 18.50 15.70 -2.29
C ALA A 377 19.95 16.06 -2.61
N ASP A 378 20.51 17.08 -1.95
CA ASP A 378 21.88 17.52 -2.17
C ASP A 378 22.89 16.47 -1.65
N ARG A 379 22.64 15.91 -0.45
CA ARG A 379 23.44 14.80 0.07
C ARG A 379 23.35 13.57 -0.82
N LEU A 380 22.16 13.21 -1.29
CA LEU A 380 21.98 12.07 -2.19
C LEU A 380 22.74 12.29 -3.50
N ALA A 381 22.64 13.49 -4.09
CA ALA A 381 23.38 13.84 -5.29
C ALA A 381 24.89 13.69 -5.05
N ALA A 382 25.42 14.19 -3.94
CA ALA A 382 26.82 14.03 -3.57
C ALA A 382 27.21 12.55 -3.38
N ALA A 383 26.37 11.74 -2.72
CA ALA A 383 26.62 10.32 -2.47
C ALA A 383 26.76 9.49 -3.76
N PHE A 384 26.03 9.86 -4.81
CA PHE A 384 26.11 9.23 -6.14
C PHE A 384 26.98 10.00 -7.14
N ASN A 385 27.77 10.97 -6.65
CA ASN A 385 28.65 11.81 -7.46
C ASN A 385 27.91 12.45 -8.67
N VAL A 386 26.72 12.99 -8.41
CA VAL A 386 25.92 13.73 -9.39
C VAL A 386 26.38 15.19 -9.39
N SER A 387 27.05 15.57 -10.47
CA SER A 387 27.58 16.92 -10.66
C SER A 387 26.46 17.95 -10.81
N ARG A 388 26.76 19.20 -10.47
CA ARG A 388 25.87 20.34 -10.71
C ARG A 388 25.45 20.46 -12.18
N GLN A 389 26.37 20.19 -13.11
CA GLN A 389 26.11 20.25 -14.55
C GLN A 389 25.05 19.23 -14.97
N GLU A 390 25.17 17.96 -14.54
CA GLU A 390 24.18 16.92 -14.83
C GLU A 390 22.78 17.32 -14.35
N GLN A 391 22.69 17.95 -13.17
CA GLN A 391 21.41 18.41 -12.60
C GLN A 391 20.78 19.54 -13.41
N ASP A 392 21.58 20.55 -13.78
CA ASP A 392 21.08 21.69 -14.56
C ASP A 392 20.72 21.28 -16.00
N GLU A 393 21.44 20.32 -16.59
CA GLU A 393 21.11 19.76 -17.90
C GLU A 393 19.80 18.97 -17.89
N TYR A 394 19.56 18.17 -16.85
CA TYR A 394 18.29 17.47 -16.67
C TYR A 394 17.14 18.45 -16.43
N ALA A 395 17.35 19.49 -15.62
CA ALA A 395 16.36 20.52 -15.36
C ALA A 395 15.95 21.25 -16.64
N LEU A 396 16.94 21.67 -17.45
CA LEU A 396 16.70 22.28 -18.76
C LEU A 396 15.90 21.34 -19.67
N ARG A 397 16.28 20.07 -19.74
CA ARG A 397 15.56 19.05 -20.52
C ARG A 397 14.09 18.97 -20.10
N SER A 398 13.79 18.88 -18.79
CA SER A 398 12.40 18.77 -18.31
C SER A 398 11.57 20.01 -18.70
N HIS A 399 12.11 21.22 -18.50
CA HIS A 399 11.40 22.46 -18.87
C HIS A 399 11.18 22.59 -20.38
N THR A 400 12.18 22.28 -21.20
CA THR A 400 12.06 22.33 -22.67
C THR A 400 11.01 21.34 -23.17
N LEU A 401 11.07 20.09 -22.70
CA LEU A 401 10.11 19.06 -23.09
C LEU A 401 8.68 19.37 -22.63
N ALA A 402 8.51 19.93 -21.42
CA ALA A 402 7.20 20.40 -20.96
C ALA A 402 6.66 21.55 -21.83
N HIS A 403 7.52 22.50 -22.20
CA HIS A 403 7.15 23.62 -23.08
C HIS A 403 6.69 23.13 -24.46
N GLU A 404 7.44 22.21 -25.05
CA GLU A 404 7.08 21.60 -26.34
C GLU A 404 5.78 20.80 -26.26
N ALA A 405 5.61 19.96 -25.23
CA ALA A 405 4.41 19.17 -25.05
C ALA A 405 3.16 20.03 -24.81
N GLN A 406 3.30 21.12 -24.04
CA GLN A 406 2.23 22.11 -23.86
C GLN A 406 1.90 22.81 -25.19
N GLY A 407 2.91 23.20 -25.96
CA GLY A 407 2.74 23.83 -27.28
C GLY A 407 2.06 22.92 -28.31
N LYS A 408 2.31 21.61 -28.23
CA LYS A 408 1.67 20.58 -29.07
C LYS A 408 0.27 20.16 -28.57
N GLY A 409 -0.19 20.69 -27.43
CA GLY A 409 -1.50 20.36 -26.86
C GLY A 409 -1.58 18.94 -26.27
N TYR A 410 -0.46 18.36 -25.83
CA TYR A 410 -0.44 16.97 -25.33
C TYR A 410 -1.03 16.80 -23.92
N PHE A 411 -1.15 17.88 -23.14
CA PHE A 411 -1.73 17.87 -21.80
C PHE A 411 -3.27 17.80 -21.83
N THR A 412 -3.81 16.68 -22.30
CA THR A 412 -5.26 16.44 -22.37
C THR A 412 -5.90 16.15 -21.00
N ASP A 413 -5.07 15.96 -19.98
CA ASP A 413 -5.47 15.87 -18.58
C ASP A 413 -5.72 17.26 -17.96
N LEU A 414 -5.17 18.34 -18.52
CA LEU A 414 -5.31 19.69 -17.97
C LEU A 414 -6.70 20.27 -18.30
N VAL A 415 -7.49 20.59 -17.28
CA VAL A 415 -8.81 21.21 -17.44
C VAL A 415 -8.79 22.65 -16.91
N PRO A 416 -9.14 23.67 -17.73
CA PRO A 416 -9.13 25.05 -17.31
C PRO A 416 -10.02 25.34 -16.10
N PHE A 417 -9.56 26.21 -15.20
CA PHE A 417 -10.27 26.57 -13.98
C PHE A 417 -10.53 28.08 -13.90
N LYS A 418 -11.81 28.46 -13.88
CA LYS A 418 -12.26 29.82 -13.59
C LYS A 418 -12.31 30.05 -12.08
N VAL A 419 -11.28 30.71 -11.56
CA VAL A 419 -11.14 31.00 -10.12
C VAL A 419 -12.01 32.20 -9.75
N SER A 420 -12.72 32.12 -8.62
CA SER A 420 -13.54 33.23 -8.13
C SER A 420 -12.68 34.45 -7.81
N GLY A 421 -13.09 35.64 -8.27
CA GLY A 421 -12.33 36.87 -8.09
C GLY A 421 -11.09 37.02 -9.00
N VAL A 422 -10.94 36.14 -10.01
CA VAL A 422 -9.91 36.25 -11.06
C VAL A 422 -10.60 36.34 -12.41
N ASP A 423 -10.34 37.40 -13.17
CA ASP A 423 -11.00 37.66 -14.46
C ASP A 423 -10.53 36.71 -15.56
N GLU A 424 -9.26 36.33 -15.55
CA GLU A 424 -8.70 35.41 -16.52
C GLU A 424 -9.04 33.94 -16.18
N LEU A 425 -9.21 33.14 -17.23
CA LEU A 425 -9.35 31.69 -17.10
C LEU A 425 -7.96 31.07 -16.93
N VAL A 426 -7.73 30.36 -15.83
CA VAL A 426 -6.47 29.64 -15.63
C VAL A 426 -6.49 28.39 -16.50
N ALA A 427 -5.71 28.38 -17.58
CA ALA A 427 -5.70 27.30 -18.58
C ALA A 427 -4.32 26.67 -18.80
N LYS A 428 -3.27 27.12 -18.10
CA LYS A 428 -1.90 26.63 -18.27
C LYS A 428 -1.17 26.53 -16.93
N ASP A 429 -0.26 25.58 -16.85
CA ASP A 429 0.72 25.49 -15.76
C ASP A 429 1.66 26.70 -15.79
N ASN A 430 2.04 27.25 -14.64
CA ASN A 430 2.88 28.46 -14.55
C ASN A 430 4.35 28.20 -14.14
N GLY A 431 4.70 26.91 -14.01
CA GLY A 431 6.05 26.45 -13.69
C GLY A 431 6.97 26.29 -14.90
N ILE A 432 6.40 26.14 -16.09
CA ILE A 432 7.16 25.83 -17.31
C ILE A 432 7.94 27.07 -17.76
N ARG A 433 9.24 27.08 -17.48
CA ARG A 433 10.16 28.20 -17.77
C ARG A 433 11.45 27.67 -18.36
N VAL A 434 11.61 27.82 -19.67
CA VAL A 434 12.85 27.43 -20.36
C VAL A 434 13.91 28.52 -20.14
N SER A 435 15.11 28.13 -19.72
CA SER A 435 16.25 29.02 -19.44
C SER A 435 17.47 28.59 -20.27
N SER A 436 18.55 29.39 -20.29
CA SER A 436 19.82 28.96 -20.88
C SER A 436 20.70 28.19 -19.89
N LYS A 437 21.61 27.33 -20.39
CA LYS A 437 22.58 26.61 -19.54
C LYS A 437 23.44 27.56 -18.70
N GLU A 438 23.83 28.69 -19.29
CA GLU A 438 24.66 29.73 -18.65
C GLU A 438 23.91 30.43 -17.53
N GLN A 439 22.59 30.66 -17.69
CA GLN A 439 21.75 31.24 -16.65
C GLN A 439 21.56 30.28 -15.48
N LEU A 440 21.33 28.99 -15.76
CA LEU A 440 21.24 27.96 -14.73
C LEU A 440 22.55 27.88 -13.93
N GLY A 441 23.70 27.82 -14.61
CA GLY A 441 25.02 27.74 -13.97
C GLY A 441 25.36 28.92 -13.05
N LYS A 442 24.74 30.10 -13.23
CA LYS A 442 24.93 31.28 -12.37
C LYS A 442 24.16 31.21 -11.04
N LEU A 443 23.19 30.31 -10.91
CA LEU A 443 22.35 30.22 -9.71
C LEU A 443 23.12 29.67 -8.52
N LYS A 444 22.91 30.31 -7.37
CA LYS A 444 23.48 29.88 -6.08
C LYS A 444 22.75 28.64 -5.55
N PRO A 445 23.43 27.78 -4.77
CA PRO A 445 22.81 26.65 -4.09
C PRO A 445 21.67 27.10 -3.17
N ALA A 446 20.57 26.35 -3.17
CA ALA A 446 19.36 26.70 -2.43
C ALA A 446 19.37 26.16 -0.99
N PHE A 447 19.92 24.94 -0.79
CA PHE A 447 19.86 24.22 0.48
C PHE A 447 21.21 24.20 1.18
N ILE A 448 22.17 23.40 0.71
CA ILE A 448 23.52 23.35 1.28
C ILE A 448 24.34 24.52 0.71
N LYS A 449 24.81 25.43 1.56
CA LYS A 449 25.57 26.62 1.14
C LYS A 449 26.96 26.62 1.77
N PRO A 450 28.02 27.05 1.04
CA PRO A 450 28.01 27.51 -0.36
C PRO A 450 28.25 26.40 -1.41
N HIS A 451 28.45 25.15 -0.99
CA HIS A 451 28.98 24.07 -1.82
C HIS A 451 27.93 23.05 -2.31
N GLY A 452 26.65 23.29 -2.02
CA GLY A 452 25.56 22.43 -2.49
C GLY A 452 25.42 22.45 -4.01
N THR A 453 24.82 21.39 -4.54
CA THR A 453 24.59 21.20 -5.97
C THR A 453 23.14 21.49 -6.37
N ILE A 454 22.21 21.46 -5.40
CA ILE A 454 20.79 21.72 -5.65
C ILE A 454 20.52 23.23 -5.64
N THR A 455 19.83 23.71 -6.67
CA THR A 455 19.39 25.10 -6.83
C THR A 455 17.88 25.20 -7.01
N ALA A 456 17.36 26.42 -6.97
CA ALA A 456 15.95 26.66 -7.24
C ALA A 456 15.50 26.24 -8.65
N ALA A 457 16.42 26.16 -9.63
CA ALA A 457 16.07 25.80 -11.00
C ALA A 457 16.18 24.31 -11.31
N ASN A 458 16.92 23.55 -10.50
CA ASN A 458 17.04 22.10 -10.63
C ASN A 458 16.25 21.34 -9.54
N ALA A 459 15.34 22.04 -8.87
CA ALA A 459 14.40 21.54 -7.88
C ALA A 459 12.96 21.77 -8.35
N SER A 460 12.04 20.89 -7.93
CA SER A 460 10.61 21.23 -7.98
C SER A 460 10.28 22.37 -7.00
N PHE A 461 9.14 23.01 -7.21
CA PHE A 461 8.68 24.18 -6.45
C PHE A 461 7.37 23.89 -5.74
N LEU A 462 7.07 24.68 -4.69
CA LEU A 462 5.79 24.57 -3.97
C LEU A 462 4.66 24.86 -4.95
N THR A 463 3.72 23.92 -5.07
CA THR A 463 2.70 23.94 -6.11
C THR A 463 1.32 23.61 -5.52
N ASP A 464 0.32 24.37 -5.93
CA ASP A 464 -1.08 24.11 -5.64
C ASP A 464 -1.74 23.41 -6.85
N GLY A 465 -2.53 22.37 -6.58
CA GLY A 465 -3.25 21.68 -7.64
C GLY A 465 -4.02 20.45 -7.16
N ALA A 466 -4.98 20.02 -7.98
CA ALA A 466 -5.77 18.82 -7.76
C ALA A 466 -5.86 17.97 -9.02
N SER A 467 -6.07 16.67 -8.85
CA SER A 467 -6.24 15.69 -9.92
C SER A 467 -7.27 14.64 -9.54
N ALA A 468 -7.89 14.04 -10.56
CA ALA A 468 -8.93 13.04 -10.44
C ALA A 468 -8.83 12.05 -11.61
N CYS A 469 -9.08 10.78 -11.38
CA CYS A 469 -9.25 9.78 -12.43
C CYS A 469 -10.37 8.81 -12.10
N LEU A 470 -10.99 8.30 -13.16
CA LEU A 470 -12.02 7.28 -13.09
C LEU A 470 -11.38 5.92 -13.36
N ILE A 471 -11.46 5.03 -12.37
CA ILE A 471 -11.02 3.65 -12.48
C ILE A 471 -12.21 2.71 -12.25
N MET A 472 -12.27 1.63 -13.00
CA MET A 472 -13.37 0.67 -12.89
C MET A 472 -12.99 -0.70 -13.42
N THR A 473 -13.85 -1.69 -13.20
CA THR A 473 -13.75 -2.96 -13.90
C THR A 473 -13.88 -2.76 -15.41
N GLU A 474 -13.12 -3.53 -16.19
CA GLU A 474 -13.19 -3.50 -17.66
C GLU A 474 -14.61 -3.84 -18.16
N GLU A 475 -15.28 -4.78 -17.50
CA GLU A 475 -16.64 -5.18 -17.84
C GLU A 475 -17.62 -4.01 -17.68
N LYS A 476 -17.54 -3.27 -16.57
CA LYS A 476 -18.38 -2.09 -16.35
C LYS A 476 -18.09 -1.00 -17.37
N ALA A 477 -16.82 -0.77 -17.70
CA ALA A 477 -16.44 0.19 -18.73
C ALA A 477 -17.07 -0.15 -20.09
N LYS A 478 -17.05 -1.43 -20.49
CA LYS A 478 -17.69 -1.92 -21.71
C LYS A 478 -19.21 -1.77 -21.67
N GLN A 479 -19.85 -2.14 -20.56
CA GLN A 479 -21.31 -1.99 -20.37
C GLN A 479 -21.77 -0.53 -20.52
N LEU A 480 -20.96 0.41 -20.05
CA LEU A 480 -21.25 1.85 -20.13
C LEU A 480 -20.83 2.48 -21.47
N GLY A 481 -20.25 1.72 -22.39
CA GLY A 481 -19.74 2.24 -23.66
C GLY A 481 -18.58 3.22 -23.51
N LEU A 482 -17.86 3.15 -22.39
CA LEU A 482 -16.69 3.99 -22.12
C LEU A 482 -15.49 3.46 -22.90
N LYS A 483 -14.53 4.35 -23.20
CA LYS A 483 -13.29 4.02 -23.93
C LYS A 483 -12.10 4.14 -22.98
N PRO A 484 -11.63 3.04 -22.37
CA PRO A 484 -10.50 3.13 -21.47
C PRO A 484 -9.20 3.51 -22.18
N LYS A 485 -8.31 4.19 -21.46
CA LYS A 485 -6.99 4.59 -21.97
C LYS A 485 -5.92 3.54 -21.67
N ALA A 486 -5.97 2.93 -20.47
CA ALA A 486 -4.98 1.94 -20.05
C ALA A 486 -5.58 0.92 -19.08
N TYR A 487 -4.97 -0.25 -19.01
CA TYR A 487 -5.09 -1.15 -17.88
C TYR A 487 -4.15 -0.73 -16.75
N LEU A 488 -4.65 -0.79 -15.52
CA LEU A 488 -3.83 -0.70 -14.32
C LEU A 488 -3.39 -2.12 -13.95
N ARG A 489 -2.09 -2.40 -14.12
CA ARG A 489 -1.51 -3.75 -13.92
C ARG A 489 -0.91 -3.85 -12.52
N GLU A 490 0.32 -4.35 -12.44
CA GLU A 490 1.01 -4.54 -11.17
C GLU A 490 1.44 -3.21 -10.57
N PHE A 491 1.48 -3.16 -9.24
CA PHE A 491 2.10 -2.07 -8.49
C PHE A 491 2.84 -2.62 -7.28
N THR A 492 3.75 -1.81 -6.74
CA THR A 492 4.44 -2.09 -5.51
C THR A 492 4.76 -0.79 -4.77
N PHE A 493 4.67 -0.84 -3.44
CA PHE A 493 5.19 0.18 -2.55
C PHE A 493 6.46 -0.34 -1.90
N VAL A 494 7.43 0.54 -1.74
CA VAL A 494 8.71 0.24 -1.09
C VAL A 494 8.99 1.28 -0.02
N SER A 495 9.83 0.89 0.93
CA SER A 495 10.38 1.78 1.94
C SER A 495 11.87 1.53 2.08
N GLN A 496 12.58 2.58 2.46
CA GLN A 496 14.02 2.66 2.60
C GLN A 496 14.35 3.57 3.80
N ASP A 497 15.62 3.58 4.20
CA ASP A 497 16.07 4.45 5.29
C ASP A 497 15.79 5.93 4.98
N PRO A 498 14.96 6.61 5.79
CA PRO A 498 14.65 8.03 5.63
C PRO A 498 15.84 8.95 5.87
N VAL A 499 16.92 8.47 6.50
CA VAL A 499 18.14 9.24 6.69
C VAL A 499 18.94 9.25 5.39
N ASP A 500 19.61 8.17 5.03
CA ASP A 500 20.62 8.24 3.96
C ASP A 500 20.05 8.04 2.55
N GLN A 501 18.86 7.45 2.41
CA GLN A 501 18.38 6.91 1.13
C GLN A 501 16.95 7.32 0.76
N LEU A 502 16.38 8.30 1.46
CA LEU A 502 14.97 8.68 1.38
C LEU A 502 14.43 8.80 -0.05
N LEU A 503 15.22 9.39 -0.95
CA LEU A 503 14.82 9.72 -2.32
C LEU A 503 15.08 8.61 -3.36
N LEU A 504 15.51 7.41 -2.95
CA LEU A 504 15.79 6.27 -3.84
C LEU A 504 14.58 5.35 -4.11
N GLY A 505 13.37 5.78 -3.76
CA GLY A 505 12.13 5.01 -3.97
C GLY A 505 12.02 4.37 -5.37
N PRO A 506 12.27 5.11 -6.47
CA PRO A 506 12.28 4.53 -7.81
C PRO A 506 13.31 3.42 -8.04
N ALA A 507 14.56 3.60 -7.57
CA ALA A 507 15.63 2.61 -7.70
C ALA A 507 15.31 1.30 -6.97
N TYR A 508 14.56 1.35 -5.85
CA TYR A 508 14.06 0.16 -5.17
C TYR A 508 12.78 -0.42 -5.80
N GLY A 509 11.87 0.46 -6.24
CA GLY A 509 10.54 0.08 -6.71
C GLY A 509 10.53 -0.53 -8.10
N ILE A 510 11.28 0.04 -9.05
CA ILE A 510 11.28 -0.40 -10.46
C ILE A 510 11.72 -1.87 -10.60
N PRO A 511 12.86 -2.32 -10.03
CA PRO A 511 13.27 -3.72 -10.15
C PRO A 511 12.26 -4.70 -9.56
N LYS A 512 11.65 -4.35 -8.41
CA LYS A 512 10.64 -5.18 -7.76
C LYS A 512 9.37 -5.28 -8.59
N LEU A 513 8.90 -4.16 -9.16
CA LEU A 513 7.74 -4.11 -10.03
C LEU A 513 7.94 -4.98 -11.26
N LEU A 514 9.04 -4.76 -11.99
CA LEU A 514 9.31 -5.46 -13.25
C LEU A 514 9.51 -6.96 -13.03
N LYS A 515 10.20 -7.36 -11.96
CA LYS A 515 10.29 -8.77 -11.56
C LYS A 515 8.91 -9.38 -11.28
N LYS A 516 8.03 -8.66 -10.56
CA LYS A 516 6.66 -9.10 -10.27
C LYS A 516 5.81 -9.24 -11.53
N ALA A 517 5.99 -8.34 -12.49
CA ALA A 517 5.29 -8.34 -13.78
C ALA A 517 5.92 -9.29 -14.81
N ASN A 518 7.05 -9.93 -14.50
CA ASN A 518 7.86 -10.72 -15.43
C ASN A 518 8.22 -9.93 -16.72
N LEU A 519 8.64 -8.67 -16.54
CA LEU A 519 9.08 -7.77 -17.61
C LEU A 519 10.53 -7.32 -17.36
N SER A 520 11.18 -6.84 -18.40
CA SER A 520 12.51 -6.25 -18.39
C SER A 520 12.45 -4.75 -18.71
N LEU A 521 13.57 -4.04 -18.52
CA LEU A 521 13.70 -2.63 -18.91
C LEU A 521 13.38 -2.39 -20.40
N LYS A 522 13.66 -3.37 -21.27
CA LYS A 522 13.48 -3.28 -22.73
C LYS A 522 12.01 -3.32 -23.15
N ASP A 523 11.16 -3.95 -22.34
CA ASP A 523 9.74 -4.08 -22.60
C ASP A 523 8.95 -2.80 -22.31
N ILE A 524 9.60 -1.81 -21.66
CA ILE A 524 8.96 -0.56 -21.26
C ILE A 524 9.17 0.51 -22.33
N ASP A 525 8.06 1.09 -22.77
CA ASP A 525 8.00 2.12 -23.82
C ASP A 525 7.90 3.53 -23.27
N THR A 526 7.40 3.68 -22.05
CA THR A 526 7.21 4.98 -21.42
C THR A 526 7.60 4.91 -19.95
N TRP A 527 8.48 5.82 -19.53
CA TRP A 527 8.82 6.02 -18.13
C TRP A 527 8.31 7.40 -17.69
N GLU A 528 7.44 7.44 -16.69
CA GLU A 528 6.99 8.65 -16.01
C GLU A 528 7.40 8.59 -14.55
N VAL A 529 8.54 9.20 -14.24
CA VAL A 529 9.12 9.19 -12.90
C VAL A 529 9.00 10.57 -12.27
N HIS A 530 8.56 10.60 -11.02
CA HIS A 530 8.42 11.81 -10.23
C HIS A 530 9.74 12.58 -10.08
N GLU A 531 9.79 13.81 -10.60
CA GLU A 531 10.97 14.68 -10.58
C GLU A 531 10.96 15.60 -9.36
N ALA A 532 11.26 15.08 -8.17
CA ALA A 532 11.35 15.92 -6.97
C ALA A 532 12.50 16.94 -7.10
N PHE A 533 13.66 16.45 -7.57
CA PHE A 533 14.87 17.21 -7.86
C PHE A 533 15.59 16.55 -9.03
N ALA A 534 16.31 17.31 -9.85
CA ALA A 534 17.13 16.75 -10.91
C ALA A 534 18.21 15.80 -10.34
N GLY A 535 18.87 16.21 -9.25
CA GLY A 535 19.85 15.38 -8.54
C GLY A 535 19.27 14.05 -8.05
N GLN A 536 18.00 14.03 -7.64
CA GLN A 536 17.31 12.80 -7.24
C GLN A 536 17.14 11.84 -8.41
N ILE A 537 16.69 12.31 -9.58
CA ILE A 537 16.51 11.44 -10.75
C ILE A 537 17.84 10.86 -11.20
N VAL A 538 18.85 11.71 -11.38
CA VAL A 538 20.16 11.26 -11.85
C VAL A 538 20.80 10.30 -10.84
N ALA A 539 20.65 10.55 -9.53
CA ALA A 539 21.12 9.62 -8.51
C ALA A 539 20.39 8.25 -8.55
N ASN A 540 19.07 8.24 -8.79
CA ASN A 540 18.33 6.99 -8.95
C ASN A 540 18.81 6.18 -10.17
N ILE A 541 19.13 6.85 -11.27
CA ILE A 541 19.70 6.20 -12.47
C ILE A 541 21.08 5.62 -12.14
N LYS A 542 21.99 6.42 -11.54
CA LYS A 542 23.32 5.96 -11.13
C LYS A 542 23.27 4.80 -10.13
N ALA A 543 22.28 4.77 -9.24
CA ALA A 543 22.05 3.67 -8.32
C ALA A 543 21.75 2.36 -9.06
N LEU A 544 20.84 2.40 -10.04
CA LEU A 544 20.49 1.23 -10.86
C LEU A 544 21.63 0.77 -11.78
N GLU A 545 22.55 1.66 -12.15
CA GLU A 545 23.74 1.35 -12.94
C GLU A 545 24.97 0.92 -12.11
N SER A 546 24.87 0.95 -10.78
CA SER A 546 25.97 0.58 -9.88
C SER A 546 25.88 -0.89 -9.45
N ASP A 547 26.89 -1.68 -9.80
CA ASP A 547 27.02 -3.07 -9.34
C ASP A 547 27.09 -3.14 -7.81
N TRP A 548 27.88 -2.24 -7.20
CA TRP A 548 28.02 -2.18 -5.74
C TRP A 548 26.68 -1.92 -5.05
N TRP A 549 25.94 -0.91 -5.53
CA TRP A 549 24.66 -0.54 -4.91
C TRP A 549 23.61 -1.64 -5.09
N CYS A 550 23.47 -2.16 -6.32
CA CYS A 550 22.52 -3.25 -6.61
C CYS A 550 22.83 -4.51 -5.80
N LYS A 551 24.11 -4.86 -5.62
CA LYS A 551 24.52 -5.97 -4.76
C LYS A 551 24.23 -5.75 -3.29
N THR A 552 24.55 -4.55 -2.79
CA THR A 552 24.47 -4.23 -1.37
C THR A 552 23.02 -4.08 -0.90
N TYR A 553 22.18 -3.42 -1.71
CA TYR A 553 20.85 -2.99 -1.28
C TYR A 553 19.70 -3.73 -1.96
N LEU A 554 19.89 -4.24 -3.18
CA LEU A 554 18.89 -5.03 -3.88
C LEU A 554 19.15 -6.55 -3.83
N GLY A 555 20.34 -6.96 -3.37
CA GLY A 555 20.74 -8.38 -3.38
C GLY A 555 20.91 -8.96 -4.78
N LEU A 556 21.19 -8.12 -5.78
CA LEU A 556 21.43 -8.54 -7.16
C LEU A 556 22.92 -8.87 -7.38
N SER A 557 23.23 -9.76 -8.32
CA SER A 557 24.62 -10.13 -8.62
C SER A 557 25.39 -9.07 -9.42
N GLU A 558 24.65 -8.27 -10.20
CA GLU A 558 25.15 -7.24 -11.10
C GLU A 558 24.20 -6.02 -11.06
N LYS A 559 24.63 -4.91 -11.68
CA LYS A 559 23.80 -3.73 -11.88
C LYS A 559 22.49 -4.08 -12.61
N TYR A 560 21.41 -3.40 -12.24
CA TYR A 560 20.10 -3.64 -12.85
C TYR A 560 19.98 -3.04 -14.26
N GLY A 561 20.57 -1.85 -14.46
CA GLY A 561 20.51 -1.10 -15.71
C GLY A 561 19.63 0.16 -15.63
N ALA A 562 19.93 1.14 -16.48
CA ALA A 562 19.19 2.39 -16.56
C ALA A 562 17.96 2.31 -17.48
N PRO A 563 16.86 2.99 -17.14
CA PRO A 563 15.80 3.31 -18.09
C PRO A 563 16.33 4.10 -19.31
N ASP A 564 15.76 3.84 -20.49
CA ASP A 564 16.08 4.61 -21.69
C ASP A 564 15.62 6.07 -21.55
N MET A 565 16.59 6.99 -21.55
CA MET A 565 16.35 8.43 -21.41
C MET A 565 15.56 9.04 -22.58
N ASN A 566 15.50 8.37 -23.73
CA ASN A 566 14.65 8.78 -24.86
C ASN A 566 13.17 8.45 -24.63
N LYS A 567 12.86 7.59 -23.66
CA LYS A 567 11.50 7.18 -23.26
C LYS A 567 11.06 7.81 -21.92
N PHE A 568 11.98 8.49 -21.22
CA PHE A 568 11.82 9.01 -19.86
C PHE A 568 11.25 10.43 -19.80
N ASN A 569 10.12 10.66 -19.15
CA ASN A 569 9.49 11.99 -18.96
C ASN A 569 9.51 12.86 -20.22
N LYS A 570 9.10 12.32 -21.39
CA LYS A 570 9.22 13.04 -22.68
C LYS A 570 8.33 14.27 -22.78
N TRP A 571 7.32 14.38 -21.93
CA TRP A 571 6.41 15.55 -21.89
C TRP A 571 6.73 16.46 -20.71
N GLY A 572 7.97 16.38 -20.19
CA GLY A 572 8.37 17.00 -18.94
C GLY A 572 7.79 16.30 -17.71
N GLY A 573 8.25 16.71 -16.54
CA GLY A 573 7.82 16.12 -15.27
C GLY A 573 7.58 17.15 -14.17
N SER A 574 7.64 16.71 -12.92
CA SER A 574 7.27 17.55 -11.78
C SER A 574 8.17 18.75 -11.56
N LEU A 575 9.43 18.67 -12.00
CA LEU A 575 10.39 19.76 -11.86
C LEU A 575 9.93 20.98 -12.66
N SER A 576 9.35 20.74 -13.84
CA SER A 576 8.89 21.80 -14.75
C SER A 576 7.40 22.12 -14.63
N ILE A 577 6.54 21.12 -14.47
CA ILE A 577 5.08 21.30 -14.40
C ILE A 577 4.64 21.72 -13.00
N GLY A 578 5.30 21.20 -11.97
CA GLY A 578 4.96 21.40 -10.56
C GLY A 578 4.66 20.08 -9.83
N HIS A 579 4.76 20.15 -8.50
CA HIS A 579 4.56 19.01 -7.60
C HIS A 579 3.59 19.35 -6.46
N PRO A 580 2.27 19.44 -6.71
CA PRO A 580 1.30 19.36 -5.62
C PRO A 580 1.37 17.93 -5.07
N PHE A 581 1.89 17.77 -3.85
CA PHE A 581 2.36 16.51 -3.31
C PHE A 581 1.39 15.36 -3.57
N ALA A 582 0.15 15.52 -3.13
CA ALA A 582 -0.85 14.47 -3.26
C ALA A 582 -1.60 14.41 -4.59
N ALA A 583 -1.41 15.34 -5.54
CA ALA A 583 -2.10 15.32 -6.84
C ALA A 583 -1.23 14.75 -7.97
N THR A 584 0.08 14.63 -7.75
CA THR A 584 1.06 14.35 -8.80
C THR A 584 0.98 12.93 -9.36
N GLY A 585 0.61 11.95 -8.53
CA GLY A 585 0.52 10.55 -8.94
C GLY A 585 -0.51 10.28 -10.04
N VAL A 586 -1.70 10.89 -9.96
CA VAL A 586 -2.69 10.78 -11.06
C VAL A 586 -2.16 11.42 -12.33
N ARG A 587 -1.48 12.58 -12.25
CA ARG A 587 -0.86 13.22 -13.42
C ARG A 587 0.16 12.29 -14.08
N LEU A 588 1.01 11.62 -13.31
CA LEU A 588 1.98 10.65 -13.85
C LEU A 588 1.29 9.49 -14.57
N CYS A 589 0.19 8.96 -14.00
CA CYS A 589 -0.59 7.90 -14.64
C CYS A 589 -1.25 8.37 -15.94
N MET A 590 -1.81 9.59 -15.94
CA MET A 590 -2.44 10.17 -17.12
C MET A 590 -1.43 10.48 -18.23
N HIS A 591 -0.29 11.07 -17.88
CA HIS A 591 0.82 11.25 -18.82
C HIS A 591 1.27 9.91 -19.40
N THR A 592 1.42 8.88 -18.57
CA THR A 592 1.82 7.54 -19.03
C THR A 592 0.80 6.96 -20.02
N ALA A 593 -0.48 6.93 -19.65
CA ALA A 593 -1.54 6.41 -20.51
C ALA A 593 -1.64 7.19 -21.83
N ASN A 594 -1.61 8.53 -21.77
CA ASN A 594 -1.67 9.37 -22.97
C ASN A 594 -0.43 9.20 -23.86
N ARG A 595 0.77 9.06 -23.27
CA ARG A 595 2.01 8.80 -23.99
C ARG A 595 2.00 7.44 -24.67
N LEU A 596 1.58 6.39 -23.98
CA LEU A 596 1.44 5.06 -24.59
C LEU A 596 0.53 5.10 -25.82
N VAL A 597 -0.57 5.87 -25.77
CA VAL A 597 -1.45 6.02 -26.93
C VAL A 597 -0.81 6.84 -28.05
N ARG A 598 -0.26 8.03 -27.74
CA ARG A 598 0.30 8.95 -28.76
C ARG A 598 1.63 8.50 -29.36
N GLU A 599 2.45 7.79 -28.58
CA GLU A 599 3.79 7.32 -28.95
C GLU A 599 3.78 5.83 -29.37
N ASP A 600 2.60 5.24 -29.53
CA ASP A 600 2.38 3.84 -29.93
C ASP A 600 3.07 2.78 -29.02
N GLY A 601 3.17 3.07 -27.72
CA GLY A 601 3.76 2.17 -26.73
C GLY A 601 2.78 1.15 -26.15
N LYS A 602 3.29 0.02 -25.64
CA LYS A 602 2.50 -1.02 -24.98
C LYS A 602 2.53 -0.90 -23.46
N PHE A 603 3.72 -0.87 -22.87
CA PHE A 603 3.89 -0.86 -21.41
C PHE A 603 4.55 0.43 -20.93
N GLY A 604 4.01 0.99 -19.85
CA GLY A 604 4.52 2.20 -19.23
C GLY A 604 4.69 2.03 -17.73
N VAL A 605 5.75 2.61 -17.17
CA VAL A 605 6.03 2.58 -15.74
C VAL A 605 5.89 3.98 -15.15
N VAL A 606 5.03 4.09 -14.15
CA VAL A 606 4.97 5.23 -13.23
C VAL A 606 5.83 4.89 -12.01
N SER A 607 6.71 5.79 -11.61
CA SER A 607 7.50 5.61 -10.37
C SER A 607 7.69 6.92 -9.62
N ALA A 608 7.73 6.88 -8.30
CA ALA A 608 7.92 8.09 -7.51
C ALA A 608 8.65 7.83 -6.19
N CYS A 609 9.53 8.75 -5.82
CA CYS A 609 10.04 8.88 -4.47
C CYS A 609 9.02 9.62 -3.59
N ALA A 610 9.08 9.39 -2.28
CA ALA A 610 8.23 10.06 -1.31
C ALA A 610 8.96 10.29 0.01
N ALA A 611 8.59 11.37 0.69
CA ALA A 611 8.95 11.57 2.10
C ALA A 611 8.48 10.38 2.97
N GLY A 612 9.07 10.22 4.14
CA GLY A 612 8.96 9.03 4.97
C GLY A 612 9.87 7.88 4.51
N GLY A 613 10.80 8.13 3.57
CA GLY A 613 11.65 7.09 3.00
C GLY A 613 10.83 6.05 2.24
N GLN A 614 9.92 6.48 1.38
CA GLN A 614 9.01 5.60 0.65
C GLN A 614 9.12 5.77 -0.87
N GLY A 615 8.55 4.82 -1.60
CA GLY A 615 8.42 4.90 -3.04
C GLY A 615 7.28 4.04 -3.56
N VAL A 616 6.84 4.36 -4.78
CA VAL A 616 5.86 3.56 -5.53
C VAL A 616 6.41 3.27 -6.91
N ALA A 617 6.11 2.09 -7.44
CA ALA A 617 6.23 1.80 -8.86
C ALA A 617 4.95 1.09 -9.33
N MET A 618 4.40 1.52 -10.46
CA MET A 618 3.15 0.99 -11.03
C MET A 618 3.28 0.79 -12.53
N LEU A 619 2.77 -0.33 -13.02
CA LEU A 619 2.76 -0.71 -14.43
C LEU A 619 1.40 -0.39 -15.04
N LEU A 620 1.42 0.32 -16.16
CA LEU A 620 0.27 0.55 -17.03
C LEU A 620 0.49 -0.19 -18.35
N GLU A 621 -0.58 -0.76 -18.88
CA GLU A 621 -0.61 -1.33 -20.23
C GLU A 621 -1.64 -0.57 -21.08
N ARG A 622 -1.28 -0.20 -22.30
CA ARG A 622 -2.20 0.49 -23.21
C ARG A 622 -3.46 -0.34 -23.46
N TYR A 623 -4.64 0.28 -23.38
CA TYR A 623 -5.89 -0.39 -23.71
C TYR A 623 -6.06 -0.51 -25.25
N PRO A 624 -6.47 -1.67 -25.78
CA PRO A 624 -6.74 -1.83 -27.21
C PRO A 624 -7.82 -0.84 -27.68
N GLY A 625 -7.52 -0.07 -28.73
CA GLY A 625 -8.45 0.95 -29.26
C GLY A 625 -8.53 2.24 -28.43
N ALA A 626 -7.63 2.44 -27.46
CA ALA A 626 -7.49 3.70 -26.75
C ALA A 626 -7.17 4.85 -27.71
N THR A 627 -7.80 6.00 -27.47
CA THR A 627 -7.60 7.22 -28.28
C THR A 627 -6.92 8.32 -27.47
N ALA A 628 -6.14 9.13 -28.17
CA ALA A 628 -5.34 10.21 -27.59
C ALA A 628 -6.17 11.43 -27.14
N ASP A 629 -7.42 11.48 -27.58
CA ASP A 629 -8.37 12.57 -27.35
C ASP A 629 -9.02 12.54 -25.96
#